data_AF-A0A1G6DL66-F1
#
_entry.id   AF-A0A1G6DL66-F1
#
_cell.length_a   1.000
_cell.length_b   1.000
_cell.length_c   1.000
_cell.angle_alpha   90.00
_cell.angle_beta   90.00
_cell.angle_gamma   90.00
#
_symmetry.space_group_name_H-M   'P 1'
#
loop_
_entity.id
_entity.type
_entity.pdbx_description
1 polymer ?
#
loop_
_entity_poly.entity_id
_entity_poly.type
_entity_poly.pdbx_seq_one_letter_code
_entity_poly.pdbx_strand_id
1 'polypeptide(L)' 'MKTAVSIPDPVFAKADRYARLVNKSRSQIFSEALREYLARHSPDEVTEAMDQALETIEEQRDSFVAKASERVLRQAEW' A
#
# COMPACT_ATOMS: atom_id res chain seq x y z
N MET A 1 10.68 -9.47 4.98
CA MET A 1 11.92 -9.15 5.74
C MET A 1 11.63 -9.16 7.24
N LYS A 2 12.66 -9.32 8.10
CA LYS A 2 12.55 -9.17 9.56
C LYS A 2 13.36 -7.94 9.99
N THR A 3 12.74 -7.05 10.74
CA THR A 3 13.37 -5.83 11.27
C THR A 3 13.06 -5.74 12.75
N ALA A 4 14.06 -5.45 13.57
CA ALA A 4 13.87 -5.17 14.99
C ALA A 4 13.58 -3.68 15.19
N VAL A 5 12.53 -3.37 15.94
CA VAL A 5 12.13 -1.98 16.26
C VAL A 5 11.96 -1.84 17.76
N SER A 6 12.41 -0.72 18.31
CA SER A 6 12.15 -0.36 19.71
C SER A 6 10.79 0.31 19.81
N ILE A 7 9.94 -0.17 20.71
CA ILE A 7 8.62 0.42 21.01
C ILE A 7 8.45 0.59 22.52
N PRO A 8 7.63 1.56 22.98
CA PRO A 8 7.37 1.72 24.41
C PRO A 8 6.71 0.48 25.02
N ASP A 9 7.16 0.08 26.22
CA ASP A 9 6.61 -1.08 26.96
C ASP A 9 5.08 -1.08 27.09
N PRO A 10 4.39 0.06 27.34
CA PRO A 10 2.93 0.08 27.43
C PRO A 10 2.25 -0.32 26.12
N VAL A 11 2.88 0.00 24.97
CA VAL A 11 2.37 -0.35 23.63
C VAL A 11 2.56 -1.84 23.39
N PHE A 12 3.77 -2.36 23.67
CA PHE A 12 4.05 -3.79 23.56
C PHE A 12 3.11 -4.63 24.42
N ALA A 13 2.90 -4.25 25.69
CA ALA A 13 2.03 -4.98 26.61
C ALA A 13 0.57 -5.00 26.14
N LYS A 14 0.06 -3.89 25.59
CA LYS A 14 -1.29 -3.84 25.01
C LYS A 14 -1.42 -4.75 23.78
N ALA A 15 -0.45 -4.69 22.87
CA ALA A 15 -0.43 -5.51 21.66
C ALA A 15 -0.31 -7.01 21.99
N ASP A 16 0.51 -7.40 22.96
CA ASP A 16 0.66 -8.81 23.37
C ASP A 16 -0.63 -9.38 23.98
N ARG A 17 -1.31 -8.61 24.83
CA ARG A 17 -2.62 -9.01 25.36
C ARG A 17 -3.65 -9.20 24.26
N TYR A 18 -3.69 -8.25 23.31
CA TYR A 18 -4.62 -8.33 22.19
C TYR A 18 -4.32 -9.53 21.28
N ALA A 19 -3.04 -9.78 20.96
CA ALA A 19 -2.61 -10.92 20.15
C ALA A 19 -3.11 -12.25 20.73
N ARG A 20 -3.01 -12.42 22.06
CA ARG A 20 -3.52 -13.61 22.77
C ARG A 20 -5.04 -13.71 22.70
N LEU A 21 -5.75 -12.60 22.86
CA LEU A 21 -7.22 -12.56 22.78
C LEU A 21 -7.74 -13.05 21.42
N VAL A 22 -7.09 -12.62 20.34
CA VAL A 22 -7.52 -12.95 18.96
C VAL A 22 -6.80 -14.17 18.37
N ASN A 23 -6.02 -14.89 19.18
CA ASN A 23 -5.21 -16.04 18.77
C ASN A 23 -4.33 -15.78 17.52
N LYS A 24 -3.71 -14.59 17.46
CA LYS A 24 -2.76 -14.21 16.40
C LYS A 24 -1.35 -14.08 16.96
N SER A 25 -0.35 -14.22 16.09
CA SER A 25 1.03 -13.93 16.49
C SER A 25 1.22 -12.42 16.72
N ARG A 26 2.13 -12.06 17.63
CA ARG A 26 2.52 -10.66 17.85
C ARG A 26 2.96 -9.97 16.55
N SER A 27 3.78 -10.65 15.75
CA SER A 27 4.23 -10.13 14.45
C SER A 27 3.07 -9.86 13.50
N GLN A 28 2.01 -10.68 13.52
CA GLN A 28 0.85 -10.45 12.68
C GLN A 28 0.08 -9.20 13.11
N ILE A 29 -0.09 -8.97 14.42
CA ILE A 29 -0.73 -7.73 14.92
C ILE A 29 0.03 -6.49 14.44
N PHE A 30 1.36 -6.47 14.58
CA PHE A 30 2.16 -5.33 14.15
C PHE A 30 2.13 -5.13 12.63
N SER A 31 2.20 -6.22 11.85
CA SER A 31 2.11 -6.13 10.39
C SER A 31 0.75 -5.62 9.91
N GLU A 32 -0.35 -6.08 10.51
CA GLU A 32 -1.70 -5.61 10.20
C GLU A 32 -1.86 -4.12 10.54
N ALA A 33 -1.40 -3.70 11.73
CA ALA A 33 -1.44 -2.32 12.16
C ALA A 33 -0.62 -1.39 11.26
N LEU A 34 0.58 -1.82 10.83
CA LEU A 34 1.42 -1.04 9.93
C LEU A 34 0.78 -0.89 8.55
N ARG A 35 0.21 -1.98 8.00
CA ARG A 35 -0.52 -1.92 6.73
C ARG A 35 -1.68 -0.93 6.80
N GLU A 36 -2.48 -1.01 7.86
CA GLU A 36 -3.62 -0.09 8.04
C GLU A 36 -3.17 1.36 8.27
N TYR A 37 -2.06 1.56 8.98
CA TYR A 37 -1.47 2.88 9.16
C TYR A 37 -1.05 3.48 7.82
N LEU A 38 -0.29 2.73 7.01
CA LEU A 38 0.18 3.20 5.70
C LEU A 38 -0.99 3.45 4.74
N ALA A 39 -1.95 2.53 4.65
CA ALA A 39 -3.13 2.72 3.81
C ALA A 39 -3.94 3.98 4.17
N ARG A 40 -3.99 4.37 5.46
CA ARG A 40 -4.64 5.62 5.89
C ARG A 40 -3.84 6.89 5.55
N HIS A 41 -2.54 6.77 5.31
CA HIS A 41 -1.63 7.91 5.12
C HIS A 41 -0.99 7.97 3.72
N SER A 42 -1.23 6.98 2.87
CA SER A 42 -0.85 6.96 1.45
C SER A 42 -2.10 6.97 0.57
N PRO A 43 -2.72 8.14 0.31
CA PRO A 43 -3.79 8.24 -0.68
C PRO A 43 -3.34 7.81 -2.08
N ASP A 44 -2.04 7.86 -2.35
CA ASP A 44 -1.45 7.58 -3.65
C ASP A 44 -1.10 6.09 -3.86
N GLU A 45 -1.32 5.21 -2.88
CA GLU A 45 -0.92 3.78 -2.98
C GLU A 45 -1.61 3.06 -4.14
N VAL A 46 -2.85 3.46 -4.47
CA VAL A 46 -3.58 2.94 -5.64
C VAL A 46 -2.96 3.45 -6.94
N THR A 47 -2.64 4.74 -7.00
CA THR A 47 -1.98 5.36 -8.16
C THR A 47 -0.61 4.72 -8.39
N GLU A 48 0.19 4.56 -7.33
CA GLU A 48 1.52 3.98 -7.37
C GLU A 48 1.48 2.47 -7.75
N ALA A 49 0.48 1.73 -7.26
CA ALA A 49 0.25 0.36 -7.68
C ALA A 49 -0.22 0.26 -9.15
N MET A 50 -1.04 1.21 -9.62
CA MET A 50 -1.43 1.30 -11.02
C MET A 50 -0.23 1.62 -11.92
N ASP A 51 0.63 2.55 -11.50
CA ASP A 51 1.84 2.91 -12.22
C ASP A 51 2.79 1.71 -12.34
N GLN A 52 3.04 0.98 -11.25
CA GLN A 52 3.85 -0.25 -11.28
C GLN A 52 3.26 -1.35 -12.17
N ALA A 53 1.93 -1.52 -12.14
CA ALA A 53 1.25 -2.47 -13.01
C ALA A 53 1.40 -2.07 -14.49
N LEU A 54 1.28 -0.76 -14.80
CA LEU A 54 1.47 -0.23 -16.14
C LEU A 54 2.92 -0.39 -16.63
N GLU A 55 3.91 -0.12 -15.79
CA GLU A 55 5.34 -0.36 -16.09
C GLU A 55 5.61 -1.82 -16.47
N THR A 56 4.95 -2.76 -15.80
CA THR A 56 5.08 -4.20 -16.10
C THR A 56 4.44 -4.58 -17.45
N ILE A 57 3.47 -3.79 -17.93
CA ILE A 57 2.70 -4.04 -19.16
C ILE A 57 3.29 -3.28 -20.38
N GLU A 58 4.29 -2.41 -20.19
CA GLU A 58 4.78 -1.48 -21.22
C GLU A 58 5.34 -2.10 -22.52
N GLU A 59 5.51 -3.42 -22.59
CA GLU A 59 6.08 -4.08 -23.77
C GLU A 59 5.17 -4.02 -25.03
N GLN A 60 3.93 -3.53 -24.92
CA GLN A 60 3.01 -3.34 -26.06
C GLN A 60 2.29 -1.98 -26.10
N ARG A 61 2.99 -0.85 -25.88
CA ARG A 61 2.38 0.47 -26.13
C ARG A 61 2.37 0.82 -27.62
N ASP A 62 1.21 0.67 -28.26
CA ASP A 62 0.96 1.18 -29.61
C ASP A 62 0.92 2.73 -29.60
N SER A 63 1.76 3.34 -30.45
CA SER A 63 1.91 4.80 -30.56
C SER A 63 0.63 5.55 -30.94
N PHE A 64 -0.29 4.91 -31.67
CA PHE A 64 -1.60 5.46 -32.01
C PHE A 64 -2.49 5.55 -30.77
N VAL A 65 -2.57 4.46 -30.00
CA VAL A 65 -3.40 4.38 -28.79
C VAL A 65 -2.92 5.41 -27.76
N ALA A 66 -1.61 5.57 -27.57
CA ALA A 66 -1.05 6.57 -26.66
C ALA A 66 -1.47 8.01 -27.02
N LYS A 67 -1.31 8.41 -28.29
CA LYS A 67 -1.65 9.76 -28.77
C LYS A 67 -3.15 10.05 -28.72
N ALA A 68 -3.98 9.06 -29.04
CA ALA A 68 -5.43 9.19 -28.95
C ALA A 68 -5.88 9.38 -27.49
N SER A 69 -5.32 8.59 -26.58
CA SER A 69 -5.65 8.63 -25.14
C SER A 69 -5.26 9.97 -24.50
N GLU A 70 -4.06 10.49 -24.82
CA GLU A 70 -3.60 11.78 -24.29
C GLU A 70 -4.55 12.92 -24.67
N ARG A 71 -5.05 12.92 -25.92
CA ARG A 71 -5.97 13.95 -26.41
C ARG A 71 -7.32 13.92 -25.68
N VAL A 72 -7.82 12.73 -25.36
CA VAL A 72 -9.07 12.53 -24.61
C VAL A 72 -8.89 12.94 -23.14
N LEU A 73 -7.81 12.50 -22.49
CA LEU A 73 -7.55 12.81 -21.08
C LEU A 73 -7.34 14.32 -20.83
N ARG A 74 -6.74 15.05 -21.78
CA ARG A 74 -6.61 16.52 -21.70
C ARG A 74 -7.95 17.27 -21.76
N GLN A 75 -9.00 16.62 -22.24
CA GLN A 75 -10.34 17.20 -22.35
C GLN A 75 -11.25 16.82 -21.17
N ALA A 76 -10.81 15.90 -20.30
CA ALA A 76 -11.54 15.55 -19.10
C ALA A 76 -11.32 16.64 -18.04
N GLU A 77 -12.41 17.19 -17.52
CA GLU A 77 -12.35 18.02 -16.31
C GLU A 77 -12.29 17.10 -15.08
N TRP A 78 -11.30 17.35 -14.22
CA TRP A 78 -11.06 16.65 -12.96
C TRP A 78 -11.64 17.43 -11.79
#